data_AF-A0A1X7Q3B9-F1
#
_entry.id   AF-A0A1X7Q3B9-F1
#
_cell.length_a   1.000
_cell.length_b   1.000
_cell.length_c   1.000
_cell.angle_alpha   90.00
_cell.angle_beta   90.00
_cell.angle_gamma   90.00
#
_symmetry.space_group_name_H-M   'P 1'
#
loop_
_entity.id
_entity.type
_entity.pdbx_description
1 polymer ?
#
loop_
_entity_poly.entity_id
_entity_poly.type
_entity_poly.pdbx_seq_one_letter_code
_entity_poly.pdbx_strand_id
1 'polypeptide(L)' 'MTAYETIREIIAKRALYHKTVREIEALPVDLAIEDMGINPYKAKEIARRAVYG' A
#
# COMPACT_ATOMS: atom_id res chain seq x y z
N MET A 1 -17.73 -0.96 18.83
CA MET A 1 -17.04 -0.01 17.93
C MET A 1 -17.61 1.38 18.17
N THR A 2 -16.82 2.27 18.73
CA THR A 2 -17.16 3.68 18.92
C THR A 2 -16.70 4.51 17.73
N ALA A 3 -17.26 5.71 17.54
CA ALA A 3 -16.82 6.63 16.49
C ALA A 3 -15.31 6.91 16.54
N TYR A 4 -14.74 6.97 17.75
CA TYR A 4 -13.31 7.17 17.96
C TYR A 4 -12.46 5.98 17.47
N GLU A 5 -12.91 4.75 17.71
CA GLU A 5 -12.23 3.54 17.22
C GLU A 5 -12.26 3.48 15.68
N THR A 6 -13.40 3.78 15.06
CA THR A 6 -13.54 3.83 13.61
C THR A 6 -12.63 4.89 12.98
N ILE A 7 -12.57 6.10 13.55
CA ILE A 7 -11.67 7.15 13.07
C ILE A 7 -10.20 6.71 13.17
N ARG A 8 -9.82 6.11 14.31
CA ARG A 8 -8.45 5.59 14.50
C ARG A 8 -8.09 4.55 13.45
N GLU A 9 -8.98 3.60 13.19
CA GLU A 9 -8.78 2.56 12.17
C GLU A 9 -8.65 3.13 10.77
N ILE A 10 -9.46 4.12 10.40
CA ILE A 10 -9.38 4.81 9.11
C ILE A 10 -8.02 5.49 8.95
N ILE A 11 -7.55 6.20 9.99
CA ILE A 11 -6.24 6.86 9.99
C ILE A 11 -5.12 5.83 9.85
N ALA A 12 -5.19 4.73 10.59
CA ALA A 12 -4.20 3.65 10.53
C ALA A 12 -4.14 3.02 9.13
N LYS A 13 -5.29 2.71 8.52
CA LYS A 13 -5.36 2.20 7.14
C LYS A 13 -4.79 3.21 6.14
N ARG A 14 -5.09 4.50 6.31
CA ARG A 14 -4.54 5.54 5.43
C ARG A 14 -3.03 5.67 5.55
N ALA A 15 -2.48 5.60 6.76
CA ALA A 15 -1.04 5.60 6.99
C ALA A 15 -0.38 4.38 6.35
N LEU A 16 -0.98 3.19 6.53
CA LEU A 16 -0.51 1.95 5.91
C LEU A 16 -0.51 2.04 4.39
N TYR A 17 -1.61 2.50 3.78
CA TYR A 17 -1.70 2.69 2.33
C TYR A 17 -0.57 3.57 1.78
N HIS A 18 -0.33 4.74 2.38
CA HIS A 18 0.72 5.64 1.91
C HIS A 18 2.12 5.07 2.12
N LYS A 19 2.35 4.31 3.20
CA LYS A 19 3.60 3.60 3.44
C LYS A 19 3.83 2.54 2.35
N THR A 20 2.84 1.69 2.08
CA THR A 20 2.92 0.63 1.07
C THR A 20 3.15 1.18 -0.33
N VAL A 21 2.49 2.29 -0.71
CA VAL A 21 2.76 2.94 -2.02
C VAL A 21 4.23 3.34 -2.13
N ARG A 22 4.78 4.01 -1.10
CA ARG A 22 6.17 4.46 -1.11
C ARG A 22 7.15 3.30 -1.17
N GLU A 23 6.88 2.22 -0.44
CA GLU A 23 7.74 1.03 -0.43
C GLU A 23 7.78 0.37 -1.81
N ILE A 24 6.63 0.24 -2.48
CA ILE A 24 6.56 -0.33 -3.83
C ILE A 24 7.22 0.59 -4.86
N GLU A 25 6.99 1.91 -4.78
CA GLU A 25 7.62 2.89 -5.68
C GLU A 25 9.14 2.97 -5.50
N ALA A 26 9.65 2.64 -4.30
CA ALA A 26 11.07 2.63 -3.99
C ALA A 26 11.78 1.32 -4.39
N LEU A 27 11.04 0.28 -4.83
CA LEU A 27 11.66 -0.95 -5.29
C LEU A 27 12.46 -0.68 -6.57
N PRO A 28 13.69 -1.23 -6.68
CA PRO A 28 14.39 -1.29 -7.95
C PRO A 28 13.49 -1.96 -9.00
N VAL A 29 13.35 -1.32 -10.16
CA VAL A 29 12.40 -1.77 -11.20
C VAL A 29 12.71 -3.19 -11.65
N ASP A 30 13.99 -3.51 -11.83
CA ASP A 30 14.45 -4.83 -12.27
C ASP A 30 14.07 -5.91 -11.24
N LEU A 31 14.36 -5.67 -9.95
CA LEU A 31 13.96 -6.55 -8.84
C LEU A 31 12.44 -6.73 -8.74
N ALA A 32 11.69 -5.63 -8.86
CA ALA A 32 10.24 -5.67 -8.73
C ALA A 32 9.59 -6.48 -9.84
N ILE A 33 10.04 -6.30 -11.09
CA ILE A 33 9.44 -6.94 -12.26
C ILE A 33 9.94 -8.37 -12.43
N GLU A 34 11.25 -8.59 -12.37
CA GLU A 34 11.85 -9.89 -12.70
C GLU A 34 11.72 -10.89 -11.55
N ASP A 35 11.98 -10.47 -10.31
CA ASP A 35 12.02 -11.39 -9.17
C ASP A 35 10.67 -11.49 -8.45
N MET A 36 9.93 -10.38 -8.36
CA MET A 36 8.68 -10.33 -7.58
C MET A 36 7.41 -10.39 -8.44
N GLY A 37 7.51 -10.19 -9.75
CA GLY A 37 6.34 -10.10 -10.64
C GLY A 37 5.41 -8.92 -10.31
N ILE A 38 5.92 -7.92 -9.60
CA ILE A 38 5.20 -6.72 -9.18
C ILE A 38 5.52 -5.61 -10.17
N ASN A 39 4.49 -4.94 -10.68
CA ASN A 39 4.67 -3.73 -11.47
C ASN A 39 4.73 -2.51 -10.54
N PRO A 40 5.92 -1.90 -10.29
CA PRO A 40 6.04 -0.77 -9.38
C PRO A 40 5.28 0.48 -9.87
N TYR A 41 5.06 0.62 -11.17
CA TYR A 41 4.23 1.70 -11.74
C TYR A 41 2.74 1.58 -11.35
N LYS A 42 2.31 0.40 -10.87
CA LYS A 42 0.96 0.15 -10.34
C LYS A 42 0.90 0.18 -8.81
N ALA A 43 1.91 0.75 -8.13
CA ALA A 43 2.00 0.82 -6.68
C ALA A 43 0.69 1.25 -5.99
N LYS A 44 -0.01 2.26 -6.52
CA LYS A 44 -1.29 2.73 -5.98
C LYS A 44 -2.40 1.69 -6.05
N GLU A 45 -2.53 0.97 -7.17
CA GLU A 45 -3.54 -0.07 -7.35
C GLU A 45 -3.26 -1.25 -6.41
N ILE A 46 -1.98 -1.66 -6.34
CA ILE A 46 -1.51 -2.77 -5.51
C ILE A 46 -1.71 -2.44 -4.02
N ALA A 47 -1.25 -1.27 -3.57
CA ALA A 47 -1.43 -0.83 -2.19
C ALA A 47 -2.91 -0.67 -1.83
N ARG A 48 -3.75 -0.19 -2.75
CA ARG A 48 -5.19 -0.05 -2.50
C ARG A 48 -5.84 -1.42 -2.29
N ARG A 49 -5.51 -2.41 -3.12
CA ARG A 49 -5.99 -3.79 -2.96
C ARG A 49 -5.48 -4.44 -1.68
N ALA A 50 -4.21 -4.24 -1.32
CA ALA A 50 -3.63 -4.83 -0.12
C ALA A 50 -4.20 -4.26 1.20
N VAL A 51 -4.58 -2.97 1.22
CA VAL A 51 -5.00 -2.27 2.45
C VAL A 51 -6.51 -2.15 2.61
N TYR A 52 -7.24 -2.04 1.50
CA TYR A 52 -8.70 -1.83 1.49
C TYR A 52 -9.49 -2.95 0.80
N GLY A 53 -8.81 -3.81 0.04
CA GLY A 53 -9.43 -4.95 -0.64
C GLY A 53 -9.63 -6.14 0.27
#